data_AF-A0A2G8L0H5-F1
#
_entry.id   AF-A0A2G8L0H5-F1
#
_cell.length_a   1.000
_cell.length_b   1.000
_cell.length_c   1.000
_cell.angle_alpha   90.00
_cell.angle_beta   90.00
_cell.angle_gamma   90.00
#
_symmetry.space_group_name_H-M   'P 1'
#
loop_
_entity.id
_entity.type
_entity.pdbx_description
1 polymer ?
#
loop_
_entity_poly.entity_id
_entity_poly.type
_entity_poly.pdbx_seq_one_letter_code
_entity_poly.pdbx_strand_id
1 'polypeptide(L)'
;MSHPFTQCNRTTDSKLNNFTRLEPTFRTLEIPFNTNTAHEVMTEKPGVATRLMSQLYIALSNKDEANLTGVAMETMRARAPVKLESMQRVPYKERLKILTPRQTDLNLDQLVDKFRERKKQHLDVEFRTRYEQQEKQRHFQQQERMKELEKAAQARQRQTELVARINAATIEVPRTPPNRTLKALTIKRELMKNKEAEKTMNAISDFEFQLSKTLPAGVESPNDK
;
A
#
# COMPACT_ATOMS: atom_id res chain seq x y z
N MET A 1 4.72 -48.08 26.15
CA MET A 1 4.99 -48.09 24.69
C MET A 1 5.04 -46.65 24.18
N SER A 2 6.20 -45.99 24.19
CA SER A 2 6.32 -44.66 23.55
C SER A 2 6.45 -44.86 22.05
N HIS A 3 5.58 -44.25 21.25
CA HIS A 3 5.73 -44.28 19.80
C HIS A 3 7.08 -43.63 19.42
N PRO A 4 7.97 -44.34 18.69
CA PRO A 4 9.37 -43.94 18.54
C PRO A 4 9.57 -42.73 17.62
N PHE A 5 8.66 -42.50 16.70
CA PHE A 5 8.61 -41.33 15.81
C PHE A 5 7.22 -40.72 15.86
N THR A 6 7.17 -39.40 15.83
CA THR A 6 5.89 -38.67 15.77
C THR A 6 5.58 -38.32 14.32
N GLN A 7 4.39 -38.71 13.84
CA GLN A 7 3.95 -38.37 12.47
C GLN A 7 3.55 -36.89 12.33
N CYS A 8 3.37 -36.21 13.46
CA CYS A 8 3.08 -34.77 13.51
C CYS A 8 4.32 -33.92 13.20
N ASN A 9 4.60 -33.69 11.93
CA ASN A 9 5.60 -32.70 11.49
C ASN A 9 5.16 -31.24 11.71
N ARG A 10 4.06 -31.01 12.43
CA ARG A 10 3.42 -29.69 12.59
C ARG A 10 4.16 -28.78 13.57
N THR A 11 4.89 -29.34 14.54
CA THR A 11 5.63 -28.55 15.53
C THR A 11 7.13 -28.67 15.33
N THR A 12 7.84 -27.56 15.56
CA THR A 12 9.31 -27.50 15.56
C THR A 12 9.92 -28.61 16.43
N ASP A 13 9.39 -28.81 17.64
CA ASP A 13 9.93 -29.77 18.59
C ASP A 13 9.81 -31.23 18.13
N SER A 14 8.72 -31.55 17.41
CA SER A 14 8.51 -32.89 16.84
C SER A 14 9.52 -33.17 15.74
N LYS A 15 9.75 -32.19 14.84
CA LYS A 15 10.81 -32.27 13.82
C LYS A 15 12.17 -32.47 14.51
N LEU A 16 12.52 -31.63 15.46
CA LEU A 16 13.80 -31.72 16.17
C LEU A 16 14.01 -33.09 16.85
N ASN A 17 12.99 -33.62 17.53
CA ASN A 17 13.05 -34.92 18.19
C ASN A 17 13.23 -36.06 17.16
N ASN A 18 12.46 -36.06 16.07
CA ASN A 18 12.56 -37.07 15.02
C ASN A 18 13.97 -37.08 14.39
N PHE A 19 14.50 -35.92 14.00
CA PHE A 19 15.83 -35.83 13.36
C PHE A 19 17.00 -36.08 14.33
N THR A 20 16.80 -35.86 15.64
CA THR A 20 17.78 -36.29 16.66
C THR A 20 17.84 -37.81 16.79
N ARG A 21 16.71 -38.51 16.55
CA ARG A 21 16.62 -39.97 16.61
C ARG A 21 17.10 -40.67 15.34
N LEU A 22 17.06 -39.98 14.20
CA LEU A 22 17.54 -40.52 12.92
C LEU A 22 19.07 -40.51 12.81
N GLU A 23 19.74 -39.53 13.43
CA GLU A 23 21.19 -39.36 13.35
C GLU A 23 22.01 -40.63 13.66
N PRO A 24 21.71 -41.40 14.72
CA PRO A 24 22.37 -42.69 15.00
C PRO A 24 22.30 -43.66 13.83
N THR A 25 21.11 -43.81 13.24
CA THR A 25 20.84 -44.80 12.19
C THR A 25 21.57 -44.45 10.89
N PHE A 26 21.56 -43.16 10.51
CA PHE A 26 22.30 -42.70 9.33
C PHE A 26 23.81 -42.88 9.50
N ARG A 27 24.35 -42.66 10.70
CA ARG A 27 25.75 -42.99 10.99
C ARG A 27 26.01 -44.48 10.90
N THR A 28 25.09 -45.33 11.36
CA THR A 28 25.19 -46.80 11.23
C THR A 28 25.35 -47.24 9.77
N LEU A 29 24.66 -46.56 8.86
CA LEU A 29 24.72 -46.78 7.42
C LEU A 29 25.86 -46.03 6.71
N GLU A 30 26.74 -45.36 7.46
CA GLU A 30 27.88 -44.57 6.93
C GLU A 30 27.45 -43.41 6.01
N ILE A 31 26.22 -42.93 6.18
CA ILE A 31 25.66 -41.80 5.43
C ILE A 31 26.02 -40.51 6.16
N PRO A 32 26.55 -39.48 5.46
CA PRO A 32 26.92 -38.21 6.07
C PRO A 32 25.68 -37.40 6.47
N PHE A 33 25.20 -37.62 7.69
CA PHE A 33 24.06 -36.91 8.26
C PHE A 33 24.50 -35.95 9.37
N ASN A 34 24.74 -34.69 8.98
CA ASN A 34 25.19 -33.64 9.88
C ASN A 34 24.07 -32.63 10.19
N THR A 35 24.35 -31.70 11.11
CA THR A 35 23.38 -30.68 11.54
C THR A 35 22.82 -29.87 10.36
N ASN A 36 23.68 -29.50 9.40
CA ASN A 36 23.28 -28.69 8.24
C ASN A 36 22.33 -29.48 7.33
N THR A 37 22.66 -30.75 7.05
CA THR A 37 21.81 -31.61 6.22
C THR A 37 20.46 -31.85 6.89
N ALA A 38 20.44 -32.09 8.21
CA ALA A 38 19.20 -32.23 8.97
C ALA A 38 18.34 -30.95 8.91
N HIS A 39 18.96 -29.79 9.13
CA HIS A 39 18.27 -28.50 9.03
C HIS A 39 17.75 -28.22 7.62
N GLU A 40 18.55 -28.44 6.58
CA GLU A 40 18.16 -28.24 5.19
C GLU A 40 16.96 -29.09 4.79
N VAL A 41 16.86 -30.31 5.31
CA VAL A 41 15.67 -31.16 5.11
C VAL A 41 14.47 -30.62 5.91
N MET A 42 14.67 -30.15 7.14
CA MET A 42 13.59 -29.54 7.95
C MET A 42 12.99 -28.29 7.31
N THR A 43 13.82 -27.51 6.62
CA THR A 43 13.42 -26.30 5.87
C THR A 43 13.02 -26.60 4.42
N GLU A 44 12.87 -27.87 4.05
CA GLU A 44 12.39 -28.31 2.73
C GLU A 44 13.24 -27.77 1.58
N LYS A 45 14.57 -27.69 1.78
CA LYS A 45 15.51 -27.25 0.74
C LYS A 45 15.46 -28.23 -0.45
N PRO A 46 15.25 -27.74 -1.69
CA PRO A 46 15.09 -28.60 -2.84
C PRO A 46 16.33 -29.45 -3.10
N GLY A 47 16.12 -30.71 -3.50
CA GLY A 47 17.17 -31.67 -3.86
C GLY A 47 17.88 -32.35 -2.68
N VAL A 48 17.88 -31.78 -1.48
CA VAL A 48 18.59 -32.37 -0.31
C VAL A 48 17.93 -33.67 0.14
N ALA A 49 16.60 -33.66 0.27
CA ALA A 49 15.83 -34.85 0.64
C ALA A 49 15.99 -35.97 -0.41
N THR A 50 15.91 -35.64 -1.70
CA THR A 50 16.09 -36.60 -2.80
C THR A 50 17.47 -37.24 -2.75
N ARG A 51 18.52 -36.44 -2.59
CA ARG A 51 19.90 -36.95 -2.45
C ARG A 51 20.03 -37.90 -1.27
N LEU A 52 19.47 -37.55 -0.11
CA LEU A 52 19.48 -38.41 1.06
C LEU A 52 18.73 -39.72 0.84
N MET A 53 17.59 -39.69 0.15
CA MET A 53 16.84 -40.90 -0.19
C MET A 53 17.62 -41.80 -1.14
N SER A 54 18.32 -41.25 -2.13
CA SER A 54 19.20 -42.02 -3.02
C SER A 54 20.37 -42.64 -2.26
N GLN A 55 21.02 -41.89 -1.37
CA GLN A 55 22.11 -42.40 -0.52
C GLN A 55 21.61 -43.51 0.40
N LEU A 56 20.42 -43.34 0.99
CA LEU A 56 19.81 -44.34 1.85
C LEU A 56 19.50 -45.62 1.08
N TYR A 57 18.95 -45.51 -0.13
CA TYR A 57 18.69 -46.65 -1.00
C TYR A 57 19.97 -47.44 -1.28
N ILE A 58 21.02 -46.78 -1.76
CA ILE A 58 22.32 -47.42 -2.07
C ILE A 58 22.91 -48.07 -0.81
N ALA A 59 22.92 -47.36 0.31
CA ALA A 59 23.48 -47.87 1.55
C ALA A 59 22.73 -49.12 2.04
N LEU A 60 21.39 -49.12 2.00
CA LEU A 60 20.59 -50.27 2.39
C LEU A 60 20.81 -51.46 1.45
N SER A 61 20.79 -51.23 0.14
CA SER A 61 21.04 -52.29 -0.85
C SER A 61 22.40 -52.97 -0.65
N ASN A 62 23.45 -52.19 -0.40
CA ASN A 62 24.78 -52.74 -0.16
C ASN A 62 24.88 -53.56 1.15
N LYS A 63 24.14 -53.18 2.20
CA LYS A 63 24.16 -53.91 3.48
C LYS A 63 23.30 -55.17 3.42
N ASP A 64 22.21 -55.14 2.64
CA ASP A 64 21.38 -56.31 2.35
C ASP A 64 22.17 -57.34 1.54
N GLU A 65 22.91 -56.92 0.50
CA GLU A 65 23.80 -57.81 -0.27
C GLU A 65 24.89 -58.47 0.60
N ALA A 66 25.36 -57.76 1.62
CA ALA A 66 26.34 -58.27 2.56
C ALA A 66 25.74 -59.15 3.69
N ASN A 67 24.42 -59.29 3.77
CA ASN A 67 23.69 -59.97 4.87
C ASN A 67 23.99 -59.39 6.27
N LEU A 68 24.27 -58.09 6.38
CA LEU A 68 24.51 -57.43 7.66
C LEU A 68 23.21 -56.92 8.28
N THR A 69 22.70 -57.63 9.29
CA THR A 69 21.58 -57.15 10.12
C THR A 69 21.96 -55.91 10.93
N GLY A 70 21.01 -55.01 11.21
CA GLY A 70 21.23 -53.80 12.01
C GLY A 70 21.96 -54.01 13.34
N VAL A 71 21.62 -55.08 14.07
CA VAL A 71 22.30 -55.45 15.33
C VAL A 71 23.74 -55.92 15.08
N ALA A 72 24.01 -56.62 13.98
CA ALA A 72 25.35 -57.06 13.61
C ALA A 72 26.23 -55.87 13.20
N MET A 73 25.68 -54.88 12.50
CA MET A 73 26.39 -53.64 12.15
C MET A 73 26.83 -52.86 13.40
N GLU A 74 26.03 -52.84 14.46
CA GLU A 74 26.39 -52.18 15.71
C GLU A 74 27.45 -52.94 16.50
N THR A 75 27.41 -54.27 16.52
CA THR A 75 28.37 -55.10 17.28
C THR A 75 29.73 -55.23 16.59
N MET A 76 29.77 -55.19 15.26
CA MET A 76 31.00 -55.26 14.47
C MET A 76 31.80 -53.94 14.45
N ARG A 77 31.24 -52.84 14.97
CA ARG A 77 31.92 -51.55 15.03
C ARG A 77 32.95 -51.47 16.15
N ALA A 78 34.08 -50.84 15.83
CA ALA A 78 35.11 -50.56 16.82
C ALA A 78 34.56 -49.67 17.96
N ARG A 79 34.89 -50.00 19.21
CA ARG A 79 34.34 -49.33 20.40
C ARG A 79 34.81 -47.88 20.57
N ALA A 80 35.99 -47.53 20.05
CA ALA A 80 36.56 -46.19 20.13
C ALA A 80 35.77 -45.14 19.32
N PRO A 81 35.49 -45.33 18.01
CA PRO A 81 34.68 -44.38 17.24
C PRO A 81 33.24 -44.26 17.78
N VAL A 82 32.65 -45.35 18.26
CA VAL A 82 31.30 -45.32 18.86
C VAL A 82 31.22 -44.41 20.09
N LYS A 83 32.26 -44.41 20.96
CA LYS A 83 32.32 -43.49 22.10
C LYS A 83 32.48 -42.03 21.66
N LEU A 84 33.31 -41.76 20.66
CA LEU A 84 33.48 -40.42 20.11
C LEU A 84 32.16 -39.90 19.50
N GLU A 85 31.45 -40.73 18.75
CA GLU A 85 30.13 -40.39 18.19
C GLU A 85 29.12 -40.05 19.29
N SER A 86 29.10 -40.82 20.38
CA SER A 86 28.22 -40.52 21.52
C SER A 86 28.48 -39.14 22.13
N MET A 87 29.74 -38.68 22.12
CA MET A 87 30.11 -37.33 22.56
C MET A 87 29.72 -36.26 21.53
N GLN A 88 29.80 -36.57 20.23
CA GLN A 88 29.41 -35.65 19.14
C GLN A 88 27.89 -35.45 19.02
N ARG A 89 27.08 -36.31 19.61
CA ARG A 89 25.61 -36.16 19.62
C ARG A 89 25.14 -34.92 20.37
N VAL A 90 25.82 -34.56 21.45
CA VAL A 90 25.49 -33.37 22.27
C VAL A 90 25.61 -32.08 21.44
N PRO A 91 26.76 -31.77 20.81
CA PRO A 91 26.88 -30.58 19.99
C PRO A 91 26.02 -30.65 18.72
N TYR A 92 25.75 -31.84 18.17
CA TYR A 92 24.80 -31.99 17.06
C TYR A 92 23.40 -31.51 17.45
N LYS A 93 22.88 -31.99 18.59
CA LYS A 93 21.55 -31.66 19.09
C LYS A 93 21.44 -30.17 19.46
N GLU A 94 22.46 -29.61 20.10
CA GLU A 94 22.49 -28.20 20.48
C GLU A 94 22.51 -27.28 19.27
N ARG A 95 23.37 -27.57 18.28
CA ARG A 95 23.41 -26.77 17.04
C ARG A 95 22.09 -26.88 16.26
N LEU A 96 21.49 -28.07 16.21
CA LEU A 96 20.22 -28.26 15.51
C LEU A 96 19.08 -27.48 16.19
N LYS A 97 19.08 -27.40 17.53
CA LYS A 97 18.16 -26.54 18.30
C LYS A 97 18.31 -25.07 17.98
N ILE A 98 19.54 -24.58 17.83
CA ILE A 98 19.82 -23.17 17.54
C ILE A 98 19.39 -22.80 16.12
N LEU A 99 19.64 -23.69 15.15
CA LEU A 99 19.30 -23.45 13.75
C LEU A 99 17.79 -23.55 13.48
N THR A 100 17.07 -24.40 14.22
CA THR A 100 15.64 -24.61 13.97
C THR A 100 14.82 -23.49 14.65
N PRO A 101 13.96 -22.75 13.93
CA PRO A 101 13.16 -21.68 14.51
C PRO A 101 12.20 -22.20 15.58
N ARG A 102 12.14 -21.54 16.74
CA ARG A 102 11.27 -21.93 17.85
C ARG A 102 9.80 -21.81 17.45
N GLN A 103 8.97 -22.71 17.97
CA GLN A 103 7.54 -22.70 17.70
C GLN A 103 6.87 -21.38 18.12
N THR A 104 7.32 -20.78 19.23
CA THR A 104 6.81 -19.48 19.71
C THR A 104 7.02 -18.37 18.70
N ASP A 105 8.18 -18.38 18.04
CA ASP A 105 8.59 -17.35 17.09
C ASP A 105 7.74 -17.47 15.82
N LEU A 106 7.53 -18.70 15.32
CA LEU A 106 6.60 -18.97 14.21
C LEU A 106 5.16 -18.55 14.52
N ASN A 107 4.68 -18.82 15.74
CA ASN A 107 3.34 -18.42 16.16
C ASN A 107 3.21 -16.89 16.23
N LEU A 108 4.27 -16.19 16.66
CA LEU A 108 4.30 -14.73 16.71
C LEU A 108 4.28 -14.12 15.31
N ASP A 109 5.06 -14.67 14.38
CA ASP A 109 5.06 -14.23 12.98
C ASP A 109 3.67 -14.38 12.35
N GLN A 110 3.01 -15.53 12.54
CA GLN A 110 1.63 -15.75 12.09
C GLN A 110 0.64 -14.75 12.69
N LEU A 111 0.83 -14.36 13.95
CA LEU A 111 0.00 -13.36 14.60
C LEU A 111 0.25 -11.97 14.00
N VAL A 112 1.51 -11.60 13.81
CA VAL A 112 1.93 -10.33 13.19
C VAL A 112 1.36 -10.21 11.77
N ASP A 113 1.42 -11.27 10.97
CA ASP A 113 0.89 -11.27 9.61
C ASP A 113 -0.63 -11.05 9.59
N LYS A 114 -1.38 -11.68 10.52
CA LYS A 114 -2.81 -11.40 10.67
C LYS A 114 -3.09 -9.94 11.00
N PHE A 115 -2.30 -9.32 11.87
CA PHE A 115 -2.45 -7.89 12.18
C PHE A 115 -2.12 -7.01 10.97
N ARG A 116 -1.08 -7.35 10.20
CA ARG A 116 -0.71 -6.64 8.96
C ARG A 116 -1.81 -6.74 7.91
N GLU A 117 -2.35 -7.93 7.68
CA GLU A 117 -3.48 -8.15 6.76
C GLU A 117 -4.71 -7.35 7.19
N ARG A 118 -5.07 -7.41 8.47
CA ARG A 118 -6.22 -6.67 9.01
C ARG A 118 -6.03 -5.16 8.88
N LYS A 119 -4.81 -4.65 9.12
CA LYS A 119 -4.47 -3.25 8.89
C LYS A 119 -4.64 -2.86 7.43
N LYS A 120 -4.17 -3.69 6.49
CA LYS A 120 -4.33 -3.46 5.04
C LYS A 120 -5.81 -3.39 4.66
N GLN A 121 -6.61 -4.35 5.12
CA GLN A 121 -8.06 -4.36 4.87
C GLN A 121 -8.74 -3.09 5.38
N HIS A 122 -8.38 -2.63 6.59
CA HIS A 122 -8.93 -1.40 7.16
C HIS A 122 -8.60 -0.18 6.29
N LEU A 123 -7.33 -0.02 5.92
CA LEU A 123 -6.88 1.08 5.07
C LEU A 123 -7.58 1.06 3.70
N ASP A 124 -7.77 -0.11 3.10
CA ASP A 124 -8.47 -0.27 1.83
C ASP A 124 -9.94 0.16 1.93
N VAL A 125 -10.63 -0.21 3.01
CA VAL A 125 -12.03 0.19 3.25
C VAL A 125 -12.14 1.70 3.49
N GLU A 126 -11.23 2.27 4.28
CA GLU A 126 -11.19 3.71 4.53
C GLU A 126 -10.94 4.50 3.25
N PHE A 127 -9.99 4.04 2.43
CA PHE A 127 -9.69 4.65 1.14
C PHE A 127 -10.89 4.64 0.20
N ARG A 128 -11.54 3.48 0.02
CA ARG A 128 -12.75 3.34 -0.81
C ARG A 128 -13.87 4.25 -0.34
N THR A 129 -14.12 4.26 0.97
CA THR A 129 -15.18 5.08 1.57
C THR A 129 -14.95 6.57 1.32
N ARG A 130 -13.72 7.06 1.54
CA ARG A 130 -13.37 8.47 1.28
C ARG A 130 -13.51 8.82 -0.19
N TYR A 131 -13.08 7.94 -1.09
CA TYR A 131 -13.17 8.14 -2.53
C TYR A 131 -14.64 8.28 -2.98
N GLU A 132 -15.51 7.36 -2.56
CA GLU A 132 -16.93 7.39 -2.88
C GLU A 132 -17.64 8.63 -2.32
N GLN A 133 -17.33 9.03 -1.08
CA GLN A 133 -17.87 10.24 -0.47
C GLN A 133 -17.47 11.48 -1.27
N GLN A 134 -16.22 11.56 -1.70
CA GLN A 134 -15.71 12.69 -2.47
C GLN A 134 -16.36 12.77 -3.87
N GLU A 135 -16.55 11.64 -4.53
CA GLU A 135 -17.28 11.56 -5.81
C GLU A 135 -18.72 12.05 -5.67
N LYS A 136 -19.44 11.60 -4.63
CA LYS A 136 -20.81 12.07 -4.34
C LYS A 136 -20.87 13.57 -4.11
N GLN A 137 -19.93 14.13 -3.34
CA GLN A 137 -19.84 15.56 -3.09
C GLN A 137 -19.56 16.34 -4.38
N ARG A 138 -18.62 15.88 -5.22
CA ARG A 138 -18.33 16.49 -6.52
C ARG A 138 -19.56 16.48 -7.42
N HIS A 139 -20.25 15.35 -7.51
CA HIS A 139 -21.44 15.22 -8.35
C HIS A 139 -22.55 16.15 -7.86
N PHE A 140 -22.78 16.22 -6.56
CA PHE A 140 -23.77 17.13 -5.96
C PHE A 140 -23.45 18.60 -6.28
N GLN A 141 -22.19 19.02 -6.09
CA GLN A 141 -21.75 20.38 -6.43
C GLN A 141 -21.90 20.70 -7.92
N GLN A 142 -21.63 19.73 -8.81
CA GLN A 142 -21.84 19.92 -10.26
C GLN A 142 -23.33 20.07 -10.60
N GLN A 143 -24.21 19.28 -9.97
CA GLN A 143 -25.65 19.40 -10.19
C GLN A 143 -26.19 20.75 -9.74
N GLU A 144 -25.77 21.24 -8.57
CA GLU A 144 -26.19 22.57 -8.08
C GLU A 144 -25.71 23.68 -9.03
N ARG A 145 -24.45 23.63 -9.49
CA ARG A 145 -23.93 24.59 -10.49
C ARG A 145 -24.72 24.55 -11.80
N MET A 146 -25.10 23.37 -12.27
CA MET A 146 -25.92 23.23 -13.49
C MET A 146 -27.30 23.87 -13.33
N LYS A 147 -27.96 23.68 -12.17
CA LYS A 147 -29.26 24.32 -11.89
C LYS A 147 -29.15 25.85 -11.84
N GLU A 148 -28.08 26.38 -11.26
CA GLU A 148 -27.83 27.83 -11.23
C GLU A 148 -27.62 28.39 -12.65
N LEU A 149 -26.83 27.69 -13.46
CA LEU A 149 -26.57 28.07 -14.86
C LEU A 149 -27.87 28.06 -15.68
N GLU A 150 -28.71 27.05 -15.48
CA GLU A 150 -30.02 26.94 -16.15
C GLU A 150 -30.95 28.09 -15.74
N LYS A 151 -31.05 28.39 -14.45
CA LYS A 151 -31.83 29.55 -13.96
C LYS A 151 -31.34 30.86 -14.58
N ALA A 152 -30.03 31.07 -14.65
CA ALA A 152 -29.44 32.25 -15.28
C ALA A 152 -29.71 32.30 -16.79
N ALA A 153 -29.67 31.16 -17.49
CA ALA A 153 -30.03 31.06 -18.90
C ALA A 153 -31.51 31.40 -19.15
N GLN A 154 -32.43 30.86 -18.34
CA GLN A 154 -33.86 31.18 -18.42
C GLN A 154 -34.14 32.66 -18.14
N ALA A 155 -33.48 33.26 -17.14
CA ALA A 155 -33.61 34.68 -16.85
C ALA A 155 -33.16 35.55 -18.04
N ARG A 156 -32.02 35.21 -18.67
CA ARG A 156 -31.54 35.85 -19.89
C ARG A 156 -32.53 35.70 -21.04
N GLN A 157 -33.08 34.51 -21.26
CA GLN A 157 -34.09 34.28 -22.31
C GLN A 157 -35.33 35.18 -22.12
N ARG A 158 -35.87 35.27 -20.90
CA ARG A 158 -37.01 36.15 -20.59
C ARG A 158 -36.68 37.63 -20.84
N GLN A 159 -35.47 38.05 -20.47
CA GLN A 159 -35.00 39.41 -20.72
C GLN A 159 -34.89 39.70 -22.22
N THR A 160 -34.28 38.79 -22.99
CA THR A 160 -34.15 38.90 -24.45
C THR A 160 -35.52 38.93 -25.12
N GLU A 161 -36.47 38.09 -24.69
CA GLU A 161 -37.83 38.08 -25.22
C GLU A 161 -38.56 39.40 -24.95
N LEU A 162 -38.44 39.94 -23.73
CA LEU A 162 -39.04 41.24 -23.38
C LEU A 162 -38.48 42.37 -24.26
N VAL A 163 -37.16 42.41 -24.47
CA VAL A 163 -36.51 43.40 -25.35
C VAL A 163 -36.98 43.23 -26.79
N ALA A 164 -37.09 42.01 -27.29
CA ALA A 164 -37.60 41.74 -28.64
C ALA A 164 -39.05 42.20 -28.80
N ARG A 165 -39.92 41.97 -27.80
CA ARG A 165 -41.30 42.45 -27.79
C ARG A 165 -41.38 43.98 -27.75
N ILE A 166 -40.55 44.65 -26.95
CA ILE A 166 -40.46 46.11 -26.90
C ILE A 166 -40.04 46.65 -28.28
N ASN A 167 -38.99 46.09 -28.88
CA ASN A 167 -38.51 46.50 -30.19
C ASN A 167 -39.55 46.27 -31.29
N ALA A 168 -40.27 45.14 -31.27
CA ALA A 168 -41.30 44.83 -32.26
C ALA A 168 -42.56 45.69 -32.12
N ALA A 169 -42.93 46.09 -30.89
CA ALA A 169 -44.05 47.00 -30.62
C ALA A 169 -43.67 48.49 -30.77
N THR A 170 -42.39 48.79 -30.99
CA THR A 170 -41.94 50.15 -31.28
C THR A 170 -42.37 50.51 -32.70
N ILE A 171 -43.46 51.27 -32.81
CA ILE A 171 -43.87 51.89 -34.07
C ILE A 171 -42.75 52.84 -34.50
N GLU A 172 -42.23 52.68 -35.72
CA GLU A 172 -41.30 53.63 -36.35
C GLU A 172 -42.03 54.97 -36.59
N VAL A 173 -42.15 55.79 -35.54
CA VAL A 173 -42.46 57.21 -35.70
C VAL A 173 -41.27 57.81 -36.46
N PRO A 174 -41.48 58.52 -37.59
CA PRO A 174 -40.41 59.22 -38.29
C PRO A 174 -39.63 60.01 -37.26
N ARG A 175 -38.35 59.71 -37.09
CA ARG A 175 -37.52 60.30 -36.03
C ARG A 175 -37.75 61.81 -36.06
N THR A 176 -38.33 62.35 -34.99
CA THR A 176 -38.37 63.79 -34.83
C THR A 176 -36.93 64.31 -34.90
N PRO A 177 -36.68 65.45 -35.57
CA PRO A 177 -35.34 66.00 -35.67
C PRO A 177 -34.71 66.02 -34.28
N PRO A 178 -33.46 65.53 -34.14
CA PRO A 178 -32.88 65.21 -32.85
C PRO A 178 -32.98 66.41 -31.92
N ASN A 179 -33.81 66.31 -30.90
CA ASN A 179 -34.03 67.39 -29.94
C ASN A 179 -32.66 67.72 -29.31
N ARG A 180 -32.13 68.91 -29.62
CA ARG A 180 -30.81 69.39 -29.21
C ARG A 180 -30.60 69.28 -27.68
N THR A 181 -31.70 69.35 -26.93
CA THR A 181 -31.79 69.17 -25.48
C THR A 181 -31.51 67.74 -25.00
N LEU A 182 -31.96 66.69 -25.71
CA LEU A 182 -31.72 65.29 -25.30
C LEU A 182 -30.26 64.89 -25.51
N LYS A 183 -29.63 65.30 -26.63
CA LYS A 183 -28.19 65.10 -26.85
C LYS A 183 -27.34 65.83 -25.81
N ALA A 184 -27.75 67.04 -25.42
CA ALA A 184 -27.07 67.79 -24.36
C ALA A 184 -27.18 67.08 -22.99
N LEU A 185 -28.33 66.45 -22.69
CA LEU A 185 -28.54 65.70 -21.46
C LEU A 185 -27.72 64.40 -21.40
N THR A 186 -27.58 63.68 -22.52
CA THR A 186 -26.74 62.46 -22.58
C THR A 186 -25.27 62.82 -22.42
N ILE A 187 -24.79 63.86 -23.13
CA ILE A 187 -23.41 64.37 -22.99
C ILE A 187 -23.15 64.81 -21.55
N LYS A 188 -24.09 65.51 -20.91
CA LYS A 188 -23.96 65.91 -19.50
C LYS A 188 -23.87 64.70 -18.57
N ARG A 189 -24.67 63.65 -18.79
CA ARG A 189 -24.66 62.43 -17.97
C ARG A 189 -23.36 61.64 -18.13
N GLU A 190 -22.84 61.51 -19.35
CA GLU A 190 -21.55 60.87 -19.63
C GLU A 190 -20.39 61.66 -19.00
N LEU A 191 -20.42 62.99 -19.10
CA LEU A 191 -19.41 63.85 -18.49
C LEU A 191 -19.40 63.74 -16.95
N MET A 192 -20.57 63.64 -16.32
CA MET A 192 -20.67 63.41 -14.88
C MET A 192 -20.15 62.02 -14.49
N LYS A 193 -20.43 60.98 -15.27
CA LYS A 193 -19.88 59.62 -15.04
C LYS A 193 -18.35 59.59 -15.19
N ASN A 194 -17.81 60.25 -16.21
CA ASN A 194 -16.36 60.32 -16.40
C ASN A 194 -15.69 61.07 -15.27
N LYS A 195 -16.31 62.16 -14.79
CA LYS A 195 -15.82 62.92 -13.64
C LYS A 195 -15.89 62.12 -12.33
N GLU A 196 -16.92 61.28 -12.17
CA GLU A 196 -17.02 60.35 -11.04
C GLU A 196 -15.96 59.26 -11.12
N ALA A 197 -15.75 58.67 -12.31
CA ALA A 197 -14.71 57.68 -12.55
C ALA A 197 -13.31 58.25 -12.26
N GLU A 198 -13.01 59.45 -12.73
CA GLU A 198 -11.74 60.15 -12.45
C GLU A 198 -11.54 60.40 -10.96
N LYS A 199 -12.59 60.83 -10.24
CA LYS A 199 -12.54 60.96 -8.78
C LYS A 199 -12.28 59.63 -8.08
N THR A 200 -12.92 58.54 -8.53
CA THR A 200 -12.68 57.22 -7.95
C THR A 200 -11.26 56.73 -8.24
N MET A 201 -10.72 56.97 -9.44
CA MET A 201 -9.34 56.60 -9.77
C MET A 201 -8.34 57.39 -8.94
N ASN A 202 -8.56 58.69 -8.75
CA ASN A 202 -7.69 59.51 -7.89
C ASN A 202 -7.76 59.04 -6.43
N ALA A 203 -8.96 58.74 -5.92
CA ALA A 203 -9.12 58.20 -4.57
C ALA A 203 -8.44 56.83 -4.40
N ILE A 204 -8.48 55.97 -5.42
CA ILE A 204 -7.75 54.69 -5.44
C ILE A 204 -6.24 54.95 -5.44
N SER A 205 -5.75 55.87 -6.28
CA SER A 205 -4.33 56.22 -6.32
C SER A 205 -3.81 56.78 -4.99
N ASP A 206 -4.60 57.64 -4.33
CA ASP A 206 -4.27 58.17 -3.01
C ASP A 206 -4.27 57.07 -1.95
N PHE A 207 -5.22 56.13 -2.04
CA PHE A 207 -5.28 54.97 -1.17
C PHE A 207 -4.07 54.05 -1.37
N GLU A 208 -3.69 53.74 -2.61
CA GLU A 208 -2.50 52.93 -2.94
C GLU A 208 -1.20 53.61 -2.49
N PHE A 209 -1.10 54.94 -2.60
CA PHE A 209 0.03 55.71 -2.08
C PHE A 209 0.11 55.64 -0.54
N GLN A 210 -1.02 55.74 0.15
CA GLN A 210 -1.06 55.59 1.62
C GLN A 210 -0.81 54.15 2.07
N LEU A 211 -1.30 53.16 1.32
CA LEU A 211 -1.08 51.74 1.58
C LEU A 211 0.40 51.36 1.39
N SER A 212 1.02 51.82 0.31
CA SER A 212 2.46 51.60 0.06
C SER A 212 3.36 52.29 1.09
N LYS A 213 2.89 53.37 1.72
CA LYS A 213 3.60 54.05 2.83
C LYS A 213 3.42 53.38 4.19
N THR A 214 2.34 52.60 4.38
CA THR A 214 2.01 51.94 5.67
C THR A 214 2.33 50.44 5.69
N LEU A 215 2.64 49.82 4.55
CA LEU A 215 3.12 48.44 4.46
C LEU A 215 4.61 48.34 4.84
N PRO A 216 5.01 47.50 5.82
CA PRO A 216 6.40 47.15 6.02
C PRO A 216 6.90 46.35 4.81
N ALA A 217 8.05 46.75 4.25
CA ALA A 217 8.68 46.10 3.11
C ALA A 217 8.94 44.62 3.40
N GLY A 218 8.18 43.73 2.77
CA GLY A 218 8.47 42.31 2.80
C GLY A 218 7.27 41.38 2.67
N VAL A 219 6.51 41.46 1.58
CA VAL A 219 5.87 40.26 1.01
C VAL A 219 5.89 40.42 -0.51
N GLU A 220 6.81 39.71 -1.14
CA GLU A 220 6.86 39.51 -2.59
C GLU A 220 5.52 38.95 -3.10
N SER A 221 4.95 39.56 -4.13
CA SER A 221 3.87 38.95 -4.89
C SER A 221 4.44 37.92 -5.87
N PRO A 222 3.95 36.67 -5.86
CA PRO A 222 4.35 35.66 -6.82
C PRO A 222 3.62 35.84 -8.15
N ASN A 223 4.44 35.89 -9.20
CA ASN A 223 4.19 35.40 -10.56
C ASN A 223 3.15 36.11 -11.46
N ASP A 224 3.59 36.46 -12.67
CA ASP A 224 2.91 36.02 -13.89
C ASP A 224 3.91 35.99 -15.08
N LYS A 225 4.16 34.77 -15.56
CA LYS A 225 4.61 34.44 -16.93
C LYS A 225 3.59 33.46 -17.49
#